data_AF-A0A7C3P198-F1
#
_entry.id   AF-A0A7C3P198-F1
#
_cell.length_a   1.000
_cell.length_b   1.000
_cell.length_c   1.000
_cell.angle_alpha   90.00
_cell.angle_beta   90.00
_cell.angle_gamma   90.00
#
_symmetry.space_group_name_H-M   'P 1'
#
loop_
_entity.id
_entity.type
_entity.pdbx_description
1 polymer ?
#
loop_
_entity_poly.entity_id
_entity_poly.type
_entity_poly.pdbx_seq_one_letter_code
_entity_poly.pdbx_strand_id
1 'polypeptide(L)'
;MEPIVLWQHKWGLTFHIPWYLFLGGLAGGTMLMGGLAQLLSDRHERFDKFARAAAYVTVPAILLGGLALTFHLGKPERGFAFPLFFTNYTSWMTIGGWILGVFAPLSVVTAVAWYLSLGRTVKTTLAVIGIPVGLLMSLYT
;
A
#
# COMPACT_ATOMS: atom_id res chain seq x y z
N MET A 1 -26.04 35.35 -14.57
CA MET A 1 -25.58 34.30 -13.64
C MET A 1 -24.13 34.06 -13.95
N GLU A 2 -23.23 34.31 -13.01
CA GLU A 2 -21.83 33.96 -13.23
C GLU A 2 -21.72 32.44 -13.41
N PRO A 3 -21.00 31.95 -14.42
CA PRO A 3 -20.80 30.52 -14.58
C PRO A 3 -20.13 29.97 -13.32
N ILE A 4 -20.64 28.86 -12.79
CA ILE A 4 -19.92 28.09 -11.77
C ILE A 4 -18.57 27.72 -12.40
N VAL A 5 -17.52 28.38 -11.94
CA VAL A 5 -16.15 27.96 -12.22
C VAL A 5 -15.98 26.63 -11.52
N LEU A 6 -16.14 25.55 -12.28
CA LEU A 6 -15.80 24.22 -11.82
C LEU A 6 -14.30 24.24 -11.53
N TRP A 7 -13.91 24.31 -10.26
CA TRP A 7 -12.56 23.98 -9.78
C TRP A 7 -12.23 22.48 -9.99
N GLN A 8 -12.80 21.83 -11.00
CA GLN A 8 -12.69 20.39 -11.27
C GLN A 8 -11.51 20.02 -12.17
N HIS A 9 -10.56 20.93 -12.34
CA HIS A 9 -9.30 20.68 -13.01
C HIS A 9 -8.23 21.10 -11.97
N LYS A 10 -7.25 20.30 -11.57
CA LYS A 10 -6.35 19.50 -12.40
C LYS A 10 -5.68 18.45 -11.51
N TRP A 11 -5.74 17.18 -11.92
CA TRP A 11 -4.96 16.08 -11.33
C TRP A 11 -3.47 16.42 -11.19
N GLY A 12 -2.96 17.34 -12.03
CA GLY A 12 -1.58 17.82 -12.02
C GLY A 12 -1.30 19.19 -11.37
N LEU A 13 -2.29 19.92 -10.83
CA LEU A 13 -2.01 21.21 -10.13
C LEU A 13 -1.73 21.05 -8.64
N THR A 14 -2.20 19.96 -8.04
CA THR A 14 -1.99 19.67 -6.64
C THR A 14 -1.03 18.49 -6.55
N PHE A 15 0.14 18.73 -5.96
CA PHE A 15 1.23 17.75 -5.77
C PHE A 15 0.78 16.45 -5.06
N HIS A 16 -0.38 16.48 -4.39
CA HIS A 16 -0.92 15.37 -3.62
C HIS A 16 -1.25 14.13 -4.43
N ILE A 17 -1.89 14.26 -5.61
CA ILE A 17 -2.39 13.11 -6.38
C ILE A 17 -1.25 12.25 -6.93
N PRO A 18 -0.28 12.80 -7.69
CA PRO A 18 0.85 12.00 -8.16
C PRO A 18 1.63 11.35 -7.02
N TRP A 19 1.69 11.98 -5.84
CA TRP A 19 2.46 11.48 -4.70
C TRP A 19 1.87 10.24 -4.06
N TYR A 20 0.58 10.24 -3.72
CA TYR A 20 -0.01 9.03 -3.12
C TYR A 20 -0.13 7.89 -4.12
N LEU A 21 -0.23 8.19 -5.43
CA LEU A 21 -0.18 7.16 -6.47
C LEU A 21 1.24 6.59 -6.61
N PHE A 22 2.26 7.43 -6.67
CA PHE A 22 3.64 6.97 -6.67
C PHE A 22 3.96 6.12 -5.43
N LEU A 23 3.56 6.59 -4.24
CA LEU A 23 3.79 5.89 -2.98
C LEU A 23 2.99 4.59 -2.87
N GLY A 24 1.75 4.55 -3.34
CA GLY A 24 0.95 3.33 -3.37
C GLY A 24 1.57 2.28 -4.30
N GLY A 25 2.02 2.69 -5.49
CA GLY A 25 2.74 1.82 -6.43
C GLY A 25 4.10 1.37 -5.90
N LEU A 26 4.86 2.26 -5.25
CA LEU A 26 6.12 1.92 -4.58
C LEU A 26 5.89 0.90 -3.45
N ALA A 27 4.85 1.09 -2.63
CA ALA A 27 4.50 0.15 -1.57
C ALA A 27 4.10 -1.22 -2.15
N GLY A 28 3.19 -1.25 -3.11
CA GLY A 28 2.76 -2.48 -3.79
C GLY A 28 3.92 -3.23 -4.44
N GLY A 29 4.76 -2.50 -5.19
CA GLY A 29 5.94 -3.05 -5.88
C GLY A 29 7.01 -3.57 -4.93
N THR A 30 7.31 -2.84 -3.84
CA THR A 30 8.27 -3.31 -2.83
C THR A 30 7.77 -4.55 -2.09
N MET A 31 6.48 -4.61 -1.72
CA MET A 31 5.90 -5.82 -1.13
C MET A 31 5.97 -7.02 -2.08
N LEU A 32 5.59 -6.82 -3.34
CA LEU A 32 5.63 -7.85 -4.38
C LEU A 32 7.06 -8.40 -4.57
N MET A 33 8.03 -7.51 -4.81
CA MET A 33 9.42 -7.89 -5.04
C MET A 33 10.08 -8.46 -3.79
N GLY A 34 9.77 -7.92 -2.61
CA GLY A 34 10.24 -8.43 -1.32
C GLY A 34 9.72 -9.84 -1.05
N GLY A 35 8.45 -10.11 -1.35
CA GLY A 35 7.86 -11.44 -1.27
C GLY A 35 8.52 -12.43 -2.22
N LEU A 36 8.72 -12.05 -3.49
CA LEU A 36 9.43 -12.90 -4.46
C LEU A 36 10.88 -13.20 -4.02
N ALA A 37 11.58 -12.21 -3.49
CA ALA A 37 12.91 -12.40 -2.94
C ALA A 37 12.91 -13.34 -1.72
N GLN A 38 11.90 -13.24 -0.84
CA GLN A 38 11.74 -14.15 0.29
C GLN A 38 11.57 -15.61 -0.15
N LEU A 39 10.87 -15.87 -1.27
CA LEU A 39 10.75 -17.23 -1.82
C LEU A 39 12.09 -17.79 -2.32
N LEU A 40 13.02 -16.92 -2.71
CA LEU A 40 14.35 -17.26 -3.23
C LEU A 40 15.46 -17.15 -2.18
N SER A 41 15.11 -16.81 -0.93
CA SER A 41 16.07 -16.44 0.12
C SER A 41 17.10 -17.54 0.45
N ASP A 42 16.72 -18.81 0.30
CA ASP A 42 17.63 -19.96 0.52
C ASP A 42 18.81 -20.00 -0.45
N ARG A 43 18.57 -19.52 -1.66
CA ARG A 43 19.55 -19.70 -2.73
C ARG A 43 20.71 -18.73 -2.56
N HIS A 44 20.42 -17.51 -2.09
CA HIS A 44 21.42 -16.45 -1.95
C HIS A 44 21.05 -15.48 -0.82
N GLU A 45 22.02 -15.20 0.06
CA GLU A 45 21.88 -14.23 1.16
C GLU A 45 21.44 -12.83 0.70
N ARG A 46 21.78 -12.44 -0.55
CA ARG A 46 21.35 -11.16 -1.13
C ARG A 46 19.82 -11.03 -1.19
N PHE A 47 19.10 -12.13 -1.41
CA PHE A 47 17.64 -12.12 -1.50
C PHE A 47 17.00 -11.97 -0.12
N ASP A 48 17.60 -12.55 0.92
CA ASP A 48 17.18 -12.34 2.31
C ASP A 48 17.34 -10.87 2.72
N LYS A 49 18.52 -10.28 2.45
CA LYS A 49 18.80 -8.86 2.68
C LYS A 49 17.82 -7.95 1.93
N PHE A 50 17.54 -8.26 0.66
CA PHE A 50 16.60 -7.51 -0.16
C PHE A 50 15.16 -7.61 0.37
N ALA A 51 14.70 -8.82 0.71
CA ALA A 51 13.36 -9.03 1.26
C ALA A 51 13.16 -8.26 2.58
N ARG A 52 14.17 -8.24 3.44
CA ARG A 52 14.19 -7.43 4.67
C ARG A 52 14.09 -5.94 4.38
N ALA A 53 14.92 -5.43 3.46
CA ALA A 53 14.91 -4.02 3.08
C ALA A 53 13.56 -3.61 2.48
N ALA A 54 13.02 -4.44 1.58
CA ALA A 54 11.71 -4.23 0.96
C ALA A 54 10.60 -4.13 2.02
N ALA A 55 10.56 -5.05 2.99
CA ALA A 55 9.57 -5.01 4.07
C ALA A 55 9.60 -3.69 4.87
N TYR A 56 10.79 -3.15 5.15
CA TYR A 56 10.92 -1.87 5.84
C TYR A 56 10.61 -0.66 4.98
N VAL A 57 10.80 -0.72 3.66
CA VAL A 57 10.46 0.37 2.74
C VAL A 57 8.95 0.43 2.48
N THR A 58 8.27 -0.72 2.44
CA THR A 58 6.83 -0.78 2.18
C THR A 58 6.01 0.00 3.21
N VAL A 59 6.37 -0.10 4.50
CA VAL A 59 5.62 0.53 5.61
C VAL A 59 5.57 2.07 5.51
N PRO A 60 6.70 2.81 5.44
CA PRO A 60 6.65 4.26 5.30
C PRO A 60 6.03 4.67 3.97
N ALA A 61 6.22 3.92 2.89
CA ALA A 61 5.60 4.23 1.60
C ALA A 61 4.07 4.21 1.69
N ILE A 62 3.48 3.14 2.23
CA ILE A 62 2.03 3.04 2.37
C ILE A 62 1.47 4.00 3.42
N LEU A 63 2.20 4.24 4.51
CA LEU A 63 1.76 5.17 5.55
C LEU A 63 1.67 6.59 5.00
N LEU A 64 2.73 7.06 4.33
CA LEU A 64 2.76 8.41 3.75
C LEU A 64 1.75 8.54 2.61
N GLY A 65 1.60 7.52 1.76
CA GLY A 65 0.63 7.51 0.68
C GLY A 65 -0.81 7.51 1.19
N GLY A 66 -1.12 6.65 2.16
CA GLY A 66 -2.44 6.55 2.78
C GLY A 66 -2.85 7.81 3.54
N LEU A 67 -1.91 8.45 4.26
CA LEU A 67 -2.17 9.74 4.91
C LEU A 67 -2.42 10.84 3.86
N ALA A 68 -1.57 10.94 2.83
CA ALA A 68 -1.74 11.92 1.77
C ALA A 68 -3.10 11.76 1.05
N LEU A 69 -3.51 10.53 0.77
CA LEU A 69 -4.83 10.22 0.22
C LEU A 69 -5.95 10.67 1.17
N THR A 70 -5.86 10.28 2.45
CA THR A 70 -6.88 10.55 3.47
C THR A 70 -7.12 12.05 3.66
N PHE A 71 -6.05 12.87 3.69
CA PHE A 71 -6.17 14.32 3.79
C PHE A 71 -6.62 14.97 2.47
N HIS A 72 -6.20 14.43 1.32
CA HIS A 72 -6.62 14.93 0.01
C HIS A 72 -8.14 14.79 -0.21
N LEU A 73 -8.75 13.71 0.29
CA LEU A 73 -10.21 13.50 0.21
C LEU A 73 -11.02 14.50 1.07
N GLY A 74 -10.36 15.28 1.94
CA GLY A 74 -10.99 16.34 2.73
C GLY A 74 -11.87 15.88 3.89
N LYS A 75 -11.98 14.56 4.12
CA LYS A 75 -12.76 13.94 5.21
C LYS A 75 -11.98 12.79 5.85
N PRO A 76 -10.92 13.09 6.63
CA PRO A 76 -10.02 12.07 7.15
C PRO A 76 -10.72 11.04 8.05
N GLU A 77 -11.77 11.44 8.76
CA GLU A 77 -12.61 10.55 9.57
C GLU A 77 -13.18 9.38 8.76
N ARG A 78 -13.47 9.59 7.48
CA ARG A 78 -13.98 8.53 6.59
C ARG A 78 -12.88 7.58 6.12
N GLY A 79 -11.65 8.06 5.98
CA GLY A 79 -10.51 7.23 5.63
C GLY A 79 -10.10 6.31 6.79
N PHE A 80 -10.03 6.84 8.01
CA PHE A 80 -9.71 6.03 9.19
C PHE A 80 -10.82 5.04 9.56
N ALA A 81 -12.09 5.42 9.38
CA ALA A 81 -13.23 4.55 9.58
C ALA A 81 -13.78 3.97 8.26
N PHE A 82 -12.90 3.73 7.27
CA PHE A 82 -13.31 3.28 5.94
C PHE A 82 -14.26 2.06 5.92
N PRO A 83 -14.19 1.06 6.84
CA PRO A 83 -15.12 -0.07 6.79
C PRO A 83 -16.58 0.34 7.01
N LEU A 84 -16.82 1.48 7.68
CA LEU A 84 -18.16 2.01 7.95
C LEU A 84 -18.68 2.88 6.80
N PHE A 85 -17.78 3.55 6.09
CA PHE A 85 -18.15 4.56 5.08
C PHE A 85 -18.05 4.05 3.64
N PHE A 86 -17.20 3.05 3.37
CA PHE A 86 -16.93 2.56 2.02
C PHE A 86 -17.77 1.30 1.75
N THR A 87 -19.09 1.51 1.65
CA THR A 87 -20.10 0.46 1.44
C THR A 87 -20.56 0.34 -0.02
N ASN A 88 -20.19 1.29 -0.88
CA ASN A 88 -20.49 1.21 -2.31
C ASN A 88 -19.45 0.34 -3.03
N TYR A 89 -19.60 -0.98 -2.96
CA TYR A 89 -18.61 -1.95 -3.44
C TYR A 89 -18.35 -1.95 -4.96
N THR A 90 -19.17 -1.26 -5.76
CA THR A 90 -18.92 -1.09 -7.20
C THR A 90 -18.04 0.12 -7.52
N SER A 91 -17.84 1.02 -6.56
CA SER A 91 -17.00 2.20 -6.73
C SER A 91 -15.52 1.85 -6.64
N TRP A 92 -14.72 2.39 -7.56
CA TRP A 92 -13.25 2.26 -7.55
C TRP A 92 -12.64 2.70 -6.22
N MET A 93 -13.17 3.77 -5.60
CA MET A 93 -12.71 4.25 -4.30
C MET A 93 -12.92 3.23 -3.18
N THR A 94 -14.09 2.58 -3.14
CA THR A 94 -14.38 1.56 -2.13
C THR A 94 -13.46 0.36 -2.30
N ILE A 95 -13.31 -0.13 -3.54
CA ILE A 95 -12.41 -1.25 -3.86
C ILE A 95 -10.99 -0.95 -3.37
N GLY A 96 -10.49 0.25 -3.67
CA GLY A 96 -9.21 0.75 -3.19
C GLY A 96 -9.05 0.80 -1.69
N GLY A 97 -10.04 1.34 -0.99
CA GLY A 97 -10.01 1.41 0.46
C GLY A 97 -9.94 0.04 1.13
N TRP A 98 -10.63 -0.97 0.58
CA TRP A 98 -10.53 -2.34 1.07
C TRP A 98 -9.18 -3.01 0.73
N ILE A 99 -8.62 -2.75 -0.46
CA ILE A 99 -7.25 -3.20 -0.80
C ILE A 99 -6.24 -2.59 0.18
N LEU A 100 -6.29 -1.27 0.37
CA LEU A 100 -5.44 -0.54 1.30
C LEU A 100 -5.62 -1.04 2.75
N GLY A 101 -6.87 -1.31 3.15
CA GLY A 101 -7.23 -1.81 4.46
C GLY A 101 -6.65 -3.18 4.81
N VAL A 102 -6.43 -4.03 3.80
CA VAL A 102 -5.72 -5.32 3.96
C VAL A 102 -4.22 -5.14 3.82
N PHE A 103 -3.78 -4.35 2.83
CA PHE A 103 -2.37 -4.15 2.50
C PHE A 103 -1.60 -3.48 3.66
N ALA A 104 -2.14 -2.41 4.25
CA ALA A 104 -1.49 -1.65 5.30
C ALA A 104 -1.13 -2.51 6.54
N PRO A 105 -2.06 -3.23 7.20
CA PRO A 105 -1.71 -4.10 8.32
C PRO A 105 -0.77 -5.24 7.91
N LEU A 106 -0.96 -5.83 6.72
CA LEU A 106 -0.07 -6.88 6.22
C LEU A 106 1.38 -6.38 6.07
N SER A 107 1.58 -5.15 5.60
CA SER A 107 2.90 -4.53 5.50
C SER A 107 3.58 -4.39 6.86
N VAL A 108 2.82 -3.96 7.88
CA VAL A 108 3.33 -3.82 9.24
C VAL A 108 3.66 -5.19 9.84
N VAL A 109 2.78 -6.18 9.71
CA VAL A 109 3.03 -7.56 10.18
C VAL A 109 4.28 -8.14 9.51
N THR A 110 4.47 -7.89 8.22
CA THR A 110 5.66 -8.34 7.48
C THR A 110 6.93 -7.68 7.99
N ALA A 111 6.93 -6.36 8.19
CA ALA A 111 8.07 -5.64 8.76
C ALA A 111 8.39 -6.09 10.20
N VAL A 112 7.37 -6.31 11.03
CA VAL A 112 7.52 -6.83 12.39
C VAL A 112 8.11 -8.24 12.40
N ALA A 113 7.69 -9.11 11.48
CA ALA A 113 8.25 -10.45 11.33
C ALA A 113 9.75 -10.42 11.01
N TRP A 114 10.20 -9.43 10.23
CA TRP A 114 11.63 -9.19 10.00
C TRP A 114 12.34 -8.59 11.20
N TYR A 115 11.72 -7.64 11.88
CA TYR A 115 12.29 -6.99 13.07
C TYR A 115 12.53 -7.98 14.21
N LEU A 116 11.54 -8.82 14.48
CA LEU A 116 11.62 -9.88 15.49
C LEU A 116 12.41 -11.11 15.02
N SER A 117 12.99 -11.06 13.81
CA SER A 117 13.75 -12.17 13.23
C SER A 117 13.01 -13.51 13.27
N LEU A 118 11.69 -13.48 12.99
CA LEU A 118 10.85 -14.67 13.02
C LEU A 118 11.35 -15.74 12.05
N GLY A 119 10.95 -16.98 12.34
CA GLY A 119 11.31 -18.15 11.54
C GLY A 119 10.89 -18.00 10.08
N ARG A 120 11.63 -18.70 9.21
CA ARG A 120 11.44 -18.62 7.77
C ARG A 120 10.03 -19.00 7.31
N THR A 121 9.41 -20.00 7.93
CA THR A 121 8.04 -20.41 7.63
C THR A 121 7.08 -19.22 7.72
N VAL A 122 7.15 -18.43 8.80
CA VAL A 122 6.29 -17.26 8.99
C VAL A 122 6.53 -16.23 7.90
N LYS A 123 7.80 -15.89 7.63
CA LYS A 123 8.17 -14.92 6.58
C LYS A 123 7.72 -15.37 5.19
N THR A 124 7.82 -16.66 4.90
CA THR A 124 7.38 -17.24 3.63
C THR A 124 5.86 -17.27 3.51
N THR A 125 5.13 -17.59 4.58
CA THR A 125 3.66 -17.49 4.58
C THR A 125 3.22 -16.04 4.32
N LEU A 126 3.84 -15.08 4.99
CA LEU A 126 3.59 -13.66 4.77
C LEU A 126 3.95 -13.23 3.35
N ALA A 127 5.02 -13.76 2.76
CA ALA A 127 5.38 -13.50 1.36
C ALA A 127 4.35 -14.05 0.37
N VAL A 128 3.87 -15.29 0.58
CA VAL A 128 2.85 -15.91 -0.29
C VAL A 128 1.54 -15.12 -0.26
N ILE A 129 1.16 -14.54 0.88
CA ILE A 129 -0.01 -13.66 1.00
C ILE A 129 0.31 -12.25 0.46
N GLY A 130 1.51 -11.74 0.73
CA GLY A 130 1.95 -10.39 0.36
C GLY A 130 2.13 -10.20 -1.14
N ILE A 131 2.53 -11.22 -1.90
CA ILE A 131 2.68 -11.17 -3.35
C ILE A 131 1.37 -10.77 -4.06
N PRO A 132 0.25 -11.51 -3.92
CA PRO A 132 -1.00 -11.15 -4.58
C PRO A 132 -1.57 -9.82 -4.06
N VAL A 133 -1.47 -9.56 -2.75
CA VAL A 133 -1.96 -8.30 -2.16
C VAL A 133 -1.13 -7.10 -2.65
N GLY A 134 0.18 -7.25 -2.80
CA GLY A 134 1.06 -6.24 -3.37
C GLY A 134 0.84 -6.02 -4.86
N LEU A 135 0.58 -7.08 -5.63
CA LEU A 135 0.17 -6.96 -7.02
C LEU A 135 -1.16 -6.19 -7.15
N LEU A 136 -2.16 -6.52 -6.34
CA LEU A 136 -3.43 -5.81 -6.32
C LEU A 136 -3.27 -4.33 -5.98
N MET A 137 -2.45 -4.02 -4.97
CA MET A 137 -2.14 -2.64 -4.61
C MET A 137 -1.48 -1.88 -5.78
N SER A 138 -0.53 -2.49 -6.48
CA SER A 138 0.13 -1.89 -7.65
C SER A 138 -0.79 -1.71 -8.85
N LEU A 139 -1.76 -2.60 -9.07
CA LEU A 139 -2.71 -2.48 -10.18
C LEU A 139 -3.84 -1.48 -9.90
N TYR A 140 -4.16 -1.28 -8.63
CA TYR A 140 -5.18 -0.33 -8.20
C TYR A 140 -4.69 1.13 -8.23
N THR A 141 -3.39 1.32 -7.96
CA THR A 141 -2.75 2.62 -7.83
C THR A 141 -2.36 3.19 -9.18
#